data_AF-A0A3S4IA66-F1
#
_entry.id   AF-A0A3S4IA66-F1
#
_cell.length_a   1.000
_cell.length_b   1.000
_cell.length_c   1.000
_cell.angle_alpha   90.00
_cell.angle_beta   90.00
_cell.angle_gamma   90.00
#
_symmetry.space_group_name_H-M   'P 1'
#
loop_
_entity.id
_entity.type
_entity.pdbx_description
1 polymer ?
#
loop_
_entity_poly.entity_id
_entity_poly.type
_entity_poly.pdbx_seq_one_letter_code
_entity_poly.pdbx_strand_id
1 'polypeptide(L)'
;MTKNRATEKEKRTDIPPDRHELACRSPALDLDLDGEFTPPETQHYPALPLEKLPELLSRTDNYSGRLLTRYALKLSLLFFVRSSELRFARWSEIDWQQKLWIIPVEREQIENVRFSRRGTKMKTQHIVPLSDQAMAILKQTEALSGHLAFIFPGEYDQDKCMSDNTINKALRVMGYDTRKEICSHGFRAMACSALSESGQWSKEAIEKQMSHQERNSVRAAYIHKAEYMEERIAMMQWWADYLDKNTERYVSPYQFAGYQREAS
;
A
#
# COMPACT_ATOMS: atom_id res chain seq x y z
N MET A 1 -39.22 59.13 72.39
CA MET A 1 -38.64 58.50 73.59
C MET A 1 -38.71 56.99 73.43
N THR A 2 -37.54 56.34 73.49
CA THR A 2 -37.28 54.94 73.94
C THR A 2 -38.04 53.77 73.26
N LYS A 3 -37.34 52.98 72.41
CA LYS A 3 -36.59 51.72 72.72
C LYS A 3 -37.57 50.53 72.82
N ASN A 4 -37.36 49.32 72.27
CA ASN A 4 -36.12 48.57 71.99
C ASN A 4 -36.48 47.23 71.29
N ARG A 5 -35.54 46.71 70.46
CA ARG A 5 -35.06 45.29 70.31
C ARG A 5 -36.10 44.13 70.15
N ALA A 6 -35.90 43.08 69.35
CA ALA A 6 -34.73 42.49 68.67
C ALA A 6 -35.19 41.38 67.68
N THR A 7 -34.41 41.16 66.61
CA THR A 7 -33.84 39.88 66.08
C THR A 7 -34.72 38.59 66.06
N GLU A 8 -34.71 37.68 65.08
CA GLU A 8 -33.88 37.39 63.90
C GLU A 8 -34.50 36.21 63.11
N LYS A 9 -34.04 36.03 61.87
CA LYS A 9 -34.02 34.78 61.07
C LYS A 9 -35.29 34.32 60.35
N GLU A 10 -35.48 34.93 59.19
CA GLU A 10 -36.31 34.43 58.09
C GLU A 10 -35.52 33.36 57.30
N LYS A 11 -35.96 32.10 57.37
CA LYS A 11 -35.56 31.02 56.45
C LYS A 11 -36.60 30.97 55.33
N ARG A 12 -36.30 31.59 54.17
CA ARG A 12 -37.04 31.36 52.93
C ARG A 12 -36.29 30.37 52.05
N THR A 13 -36.99 29.30 51.71
CA THR A 13 -36.65 28.31 50.69
C THR A 13 -36.85 28.94 49.32
N ASP A 14 -35.75 29.34 48.68
CA ASP A 14 -35.75 29.73 47.27
C ASP A 14 -35.16 28.58 46.44
N ILE A 15 -35.98 28.04 45.54
CA ILE A 15 -35.54 27.23 44.40
C ILE A 15 -35.24 28.18 43.25
N PRO A 16 -34.02 28.16 42.67
CA PRO A 16 -33.81 28.67 41.32
C PRO A 16 -33.15 27.63 40.39
N PRO A 17 -33.15 27.89 39.06
CA PRO A 17 -33.44 26.89 38.04
C PRO A 17 -32.19 26.27 37.39
N ASP A 18 -32.46 25.21 36.63
CA ASP A 18 -31.80 24.75 35.40
C ASP A 18 -30.27 25.00 35.28
N ARG A 19 -29.47 23.95 35.48
CA ARG A 19 -28.03 23.92 35.17
C ARG A 19 -27.77 23.10 33.90
N HIS A 20 -28.29 23.56 32.77
CA HIS A 20 -27.69 23.31 31.47
C HIS A 20 -26.71 24.43 31.15
N GLU A 21 -25.46 24.30 31.60
CA GLU A 21 -24.24 24.89 31.01
C GLU A 21 -23.05 24.66 31.96
N LEU A 22 -22.58 23.41 32.02
CA LEU A 22 -21.19 23.12 32.37
C LEU A 22 -20.47 22.86 31.06
N ALA A 23 -20.06 23.94 30.41
CA ALA A 23 -18.99 23.89 29.41
C ALA A 23 -17.74 23.37 30.12
N CYS A 24 -17.43 22.08 29.92
CA CYS A 24 -16.08 21.57 30.09
C CYS A 24 -15.18 22.33 29.11
N ARG A 25 -14.69 23.50 29.53
CA ARG A 25 -13.48 24.11 28.97
C ARG A 25 -12.37 23.07 29.11
N SER A 26 -12.15 22.28 28.07
CA SER A 26 -10.95 21.47 27.95
C SER A 26 -9.75 22.44 27.93
N PRO A 27 -8.73 22.27 28.79
CA PRO A 27 -7.53 23.12 28.79
C PRO A 27 -6.67 23.01 27.53
N ALA A 28 -7.15 22.30 26.50
CA ALA A 28 -6.44 22.00 25.26
C ALA A 28 -6.67 23.03 24.15
N LEU A 29 -7.44 24.09 24.39
CA LEU A 29 -7.84 25.07 23.37
C LEU A 29 -7.13 26.43 23.48
N ASP A 30 -6.10 26.56 24.31
CA ASP A 30 -5.35 27.81 24.51
C ASP A 30 -3.82 27.59 24.50
N LEU A 31 -3.37 26.62 23.69
CA LEU A 31 -1.96 26.47 23.34
C LEU A 31 -1.82 26.85 21.87
N ASP A 32 -1.63 28.14 21.63
CA ASP A 32 -0.95 28.65 20.44
C ASP A 32 0.46 28.06 20.41
N LEU A 33 0.58 26.88 19.79
CA LEU A 33 1.85 26.27 19.45
C LEU A 33 2.35 26.92 18.17
N ASP A 34 2.79 28.17 18.26
CA ASP A 34 3.72 28.81 17.33
C ASP A 34 5.13 28.21 17.54
N GLY A 35 5.22 26.88 17.46
CA GLY A 35 6.43 26.10 17.57
C GLY A 35 6.63 25.36 16.26
N GLU A 36 7.63 25.79 15.51
CA GLU A 36 8.14 25.23 14.25
C GLU A 36 8.15 23.70 14.23
N PHE A 37 7.02 23.08 13.86
CA PHE A 37 6.99 21.67 13.50
C PHE A 37 7.56 21.59 12.08
N THR A 38 8.89 21.57 11.98
CA THR A 38 9.53 21.15 10.73
C THR A 38 9.04 19.72 10.46
N PRO A 39 8.30 19.49 9.35
CA PRO A 39 7.90 18.13 9.02
C PRO A 39 9.18 17.30 8.92
N PRO A 40 9.22 16.09 9.50
CA PRO A 40 10.40 15.25 9.44
C PRO A 40 10.84 15.11 7.98
N GLU A 41 12.13 15.25 7.72
CA GLU A 41 12.67 15.12 6.37
C GLU A 41 12.12 13.84 5.72
N THR A 42 11.52 13.99 4.54
CA THR A 42 10.91 12.87 3.85
C THR A 42 12.03 11.96 3.35
N GLN A 43 12.36 10.93 4.13
CA GLN A 43 13.32 9.92 3.72
C GLN A 43 12.67 9.05 2.64
N HIS A 44 13.16 9.16 1.41
CA HIS A 44 12.74 8.29 0.31
C HIS A 44 13.16 6.85 0.61
N TYR A 45 12.24 5.90 0.43
CA TYR A 45 12.55 4.48 0.60
C TYR A 45 13.67 4.07 -0.38
N PRO A 46 14.67 3.28 0.08
CA PRO A 46 15.77 2.87 -0.78
C PRO A 46 15.23 1.97 -1.90
N ALA A 47 15.61 2.34 -3.12
CA ALA A 47 15.28 1.65 -4.35
C ALA A 47 16.56 1.40 -5.14
N LEU A 48 16.69 0.19 -5.68
CA LEU A 48 17.88 -0.19 -6.43
C LEU A 48 17.86 0.52 -7.79
N PRO A 49 19.00 1.02 -8.30
CA PRO A 49 19.08 1.50 -9.68
C PRO A 49 18.65 0.40 -10.66
N LEU A 50 17.99 0.80 -11.75
CA LEU A 50 17.44 -0.15 -12.74
C LEU A 50 18.54 -0.98 -13.40
N GLU A 51 19.77 -0.46 -13.48
CA GLU A 51 20.96 -1.15 -13.97
C GLU A 51 21.25 -2.46 -13.23
N LYS A 52 20.82 -2.56 -11.97
CA LYS A 52 20.99 -3.76 -11.13
C LYS A 52 19.77 -4.69 -11.14
N LEU A 53 18.77 -4.44 -11.99
CA LEU A 53 17.64 -5.36 -12.17
C LEU A 53 18.08 -6.79 -12.51
N PRO A 54 19.03 -7.04 -13.43
CA PRO A 54 19.44 -8.40 -13.76
C PRO A 54 19.98 -9.15 -12.54
N GLU A 55 20.76 -8.47 -11.70
CA GLU A 55 21.29 -9.01 -10.45
C GLU A 55 20.16 -9.36 -9.47
N LEU A 56 19.21 -8.44 -9.27
CA LEU A 56 18.07 -8.62 -8.38
C LEU A 56 17.19 -9.80 -8.81
N LEU A 57 16.89 -9.91 -10.11
CA LEU A 57 16.09 -10.98 -10.69
C LEU A 57 16.78 -12.33 -10.52
N SER A 58 18.07 -12.41 -10.88
CA SER A 58 18.88 -13.61 -10.70
C SER A 58 18.96 -14.07 -9.24
N ARG A 59 19.19 -13.14 -8.29
CA ARG A 59 19.18 -13.48 -6.86
C ARG A 59 17.81 -13.95 -6.37
N THR A 60 16.73 -13.34 -6.88
CA THR A 60 15.35 -13.73 -6.53
C THR A 60 15.03 -15.14 -7.03
N ASP A 61 15.46 -15.50 -8.24
CA ASP A 61 15.27 -16.84 -8.80
C ASP A 61 16.04 -17.91 -8.01
N ASN A 62 17.24 -17.57 -7.55
CA ASN A 62 18.12 -18.44 -6.79
C ASN A 62 17.88 -18.40 -5.27
N TYR A 63 16.83 -17.70 -4.80
CA TYR A 63 16.55 -17.58 -3.37
C TYR A 63 16.26 -18.94 -2.72
N SER A 64 17.16 -19.41 -1.85
CA SER A 64 17.13 -20.76 -1.26
C SER A 64 16.12 -20.95 -0.11
N GLY A 65 15.36 -19.94 0.27
CA GLY A 65 14.35 -20.04 1.32
C GLY A 65 13.04 -20.69 0.87
N ARG A 66 11.98 -20.51 1.67
CA ARG A 66 10.65 -21.08 1.41
C ARG A 66 10.14 -20.68 0.02
N LEU A 67 9.61 -21.65 -0.73
CA LEU A 67 9.09 -21.44 -2.09
C LEU A 67 7.98 -20.38 -2.13
N LEU A 68 7.06 -20.40 -1.16
CA LEU A 68 6.01 -19.40 -1.02
C LEU A 68 6.56 -17.97 -0.85
N THR A 69 7.66 -17.81 -0.11
CA THR A 69 8.34 -16.51 0.04
C THR A 69 9.00 -16.06 -1.27
N ARG A 70 9.53 -17.00 -2.06
CA ARG A 70 10.05 -16.70 -3.40
C ARG A 70 8.95 -16.19 -4.32
N TYR A 71 7.78 -16.82 -4.33
CA TYR A 71 6.63 -16.35 -5.10
C TYR A 71 6.11 -15.00 -4.60
N ALA A 72 6.08 -14.78 -3.28
CA ALA A 72 5.73 -13.47 -2.72
C ALA A 72 6.69 -12.35 -3.19
N LEU A 73 7.99 -12.63 -3.25
CA LEU A 73 8.99 -11.70 -3.80
C LEU A 73 8.70 -11.37 -5.26
N LYS A 74 8.55 -12.39 -6.11
CA LYS A 74 8.29 -12.21 -7.54
C LYS A 74 6.99 -11.44 -7.80
N LEU A 75 5.90 -11.82 -7.12
CA LEU A 75 4.62 -11.11 -7.25
C LEU A 75 4.69 -9.69 -6.70
N SER A 76 5.46 -9.44 -5.62
CA SER A 76 5.65 -8.08 -5.12
C SER A 76 6.37 -7.16 -6.11
N LEU A 77 7.29 -7.72 -6.91
CA LEU A 77 7.98 -7.00 -7.98
C LEU A 77 7.05 -6.76 -9.18
N LEU A 78 6.25 -7.75 -9.57
CA LEU A 78 5.30 -7.67 -10.69
C LEU A 78 4.13 -6.73 -10.41
N PHE A 79 3.51 -6.82 -9.24
CA PHE A 79 2.34 -6.02 -8.89
C PHE A 79 2.68 -4.62 -8.41
N PHE A 80 3.87 -4.47 -7.81
CA PHE A 80 4.32 -3.25 -7.14
C PHE A 80 3.22 -2.63 -6.26
N VAL A 81 2.43 -3.47 -5.57
CA VAL A 81 1.42 -3.08 -4.58
C VAL A 81 2.07 -2.81 -3.22
N ARG A 82 1.31 -2.24 -2.28
CA ARG A 82 1.82 -2.03 -0.92
C ARG A 82 2.02 -3.38 -0.22
N SER A 83 2.98 -3.48 0.70
CA SER A 83 3.21 -4.71 1.48
C SER A 83 1.93 -5.17 2.19
N SER A 84 1.15 -4.23 2.73
CA SER A 84 -0.15 -4.50 3.36
C SER A 84 -1.18 -5.08 2.40
N GLU A 85 -1.20 -4.65 1.14
CA GLU A 85 -2.15 -5.15 0.15
C GLU A 85 -1.82 -6.60 -0.21
N LEU A 86 -0.54 -6.90 -0.44
CA LEU A 86 -0.07 -8.25 -0.79
C LEU A 86 -0.24 -9.25 0.35
N ARG A 87 0.12 -8.88 1.58
CA ARG A 87 0.11 -9.81 2.71
C ARG A 87 -1.31 -10.23 3.12
N PHE A 88 -2.29 -9.33 2.98
CA PHE A 88 -3.69 -9.61 3.31
C PHE A 88 -4.48 -10.13 2.10
N ALA A 89 -3.82 -10.41 0.97
CA ALA A 89 -4.47 -10.90 -0.23
C ALA A 89 -5.14 -12.27 0.02
N ARG A 90 -6.38 -12.40 -0.44
CA ARG A 90 -7.17 -13.64 -0.36
C ARG A 90 -7.43 -14.19 -1.75
N TRP A 91 -7.59 -15.51 -1.86
CA TRP A 91 -7.91 -16.13 -3.14
C TRP A 91 -9.25 -15.65 -3.72
N SER A 92 -10.21 -15.31 -2.86
CA SER A 92 -11.50 -14.73 -3.27
C SER A 92 -11.39 -13.34 -3.90
N GLU A 93 -10.24 -12.67 -3.81
CA GLU A 93 -10.00 -11.36 -4.45
C GLU A 93 -9.50 -11.50 -5.89
N ILE A 94 -9.13 -12.70 -6.35
CA ILE A 94 -8.59 -12.95 -7.68
C ILE A 94 -9.69 -13.36 -8.66
N ASP A 95 -9.91 -12.53 -9.68
CA ASP A 95 -10.71 -12.88 -10.86
C ASP A 95 -9.79 -13.48 -11.93
N TRP A 96 -9.80 -14.81 -12.01
CA TRP A 96 -8.99 -15.57 -12.97
C TRP A 96 -9.44 -15.38 -14.43
N GLN A 97 -10.72 -15.09 -14.66
CA GLN A 97 -11.28 -14.96 -16.01
C GLN A 97 -10.89 -13.60 -16.61
N GLN A 98 -11.05 -12.54 -15.83
CA GLN A 98 -10.70 -11.18 -16.25
C GLN A 98 -9.21 -10.86 -16.05
N LYS A 99 -8.46 -11.74 -15.37
CA LYS A 99 -7.07 -11.52 -14.95
C LYS A 99 -6.93 -10.26 -14.10
N LEU A 100 -7.80 -10.11 -13.10
CA LEU A 100 -7.82 -8.96 -12.20
C LEU A 100 -7.65 -9.40 -10.76
N TRP A 101 -6.91 -8.63 -9.98
CA TRP A 101 -6.93 -8.72 -8.52
C TRP A 101 -7.69 -7.53 -7.96
N ILE A 102 -8.83 -7.80 -7.34
CA ILE A 102 -9.77 -6.80 -6.87
C ILE A 102 -9.59 -6.63 -5.37
N ILE A 103 -8.84 -5.61 -4.97
CA ILE A 103 -8.59 -5.31 -3.56
C ILE A 103 -9.78 -4.52 -3.01
N PRO A 104 -10.52 -5.07 -2.02
CA PRO A 104 -11.68 -4.39 -1.44
C PRO A 104 -11.24 -3.20 -0.59
N VAL A 105 -12.19 -2.30 -0.29
CA VAL A 105 -11.96 -1.14 0.59
C VAL A 105 -11.60 -1.57 2.00
N GLU A 106 -12.35 -2.55 2.52
CA GLU A 106 -12.14 -3.17 3.83
C GLU A 106 -12.07 -4.69 3.69
N ARG A 107 -11.39 -5.32 4.63
CA ARG A 107 -11.22 -6.75 4.74
C ARG A 107 -11.77 -7.23 6.08
N GLU A 108 -12.13 -8.50 6.18
CA GLU A 108 -12.43 -9.11 7.47
C GLU A 108 -11.22 -8.98 8.41
N GLN A 109 -11.49 -8.59 9.65
CA GLN A 109 -10.46 -8.40 10.66
C GLN A 109 -9.90 -9.75 11.10
N ILE A 110 -8.59 -9.87 11.08
CA ILE A 110 -7.87 -11.02 11.62
C ILE A 110 -7.56 -10.73 13.09
N GLU A 111 -7.89 -11.69 13.97
CA GLU A 111 -7.65 -11.56 15.40
C GLU A 111 -6.16 -11.37 15.69
N ASN A 112 -5.83 -10.44 16.60
CA ASN A 112 -4.47 -10.14 17.02
C ASN A 112 -3.51 -9.68 15.91
N VAL A 113 -4.01 -9.30 14.73
CA VAL A 113 -3.21 -8.72 13.64
C VAL A 113 -3.61 -7.27 13.42
N ARG A 114 -2.69 -6.35 13.74
CA ARG A 114 -2.91 -4.91 13.56
C ARG A 114 -3.14 -4.57 12.09
N PHE A 115 -4.10 -3.67 11.86
CA PHE A 115 -4.46 -3.14 10.53
C PHE A 115 -4.96 -4.17 9.51
N SER A 116 -5.29 -5.39 9.92
CA SER A 116 -5.79 -6.47 9.04
C SER A 116 -7.10 -6.12 8.32
N ARG A 117 -7.92 -5.26 8.92
CA ARG A 117 -9.15 -4.72 8.31
C ARG A 117 -8.88 -3.81 7.11
N ARG A 118 -7.67 -3.26 6.98
CA ARG A 118 -7.33 -2.29 5.93
C ARG A 118 -7.23 -3.01 4.58
N GLY A 119 -8.17 -2.72 3.69
CA GLY A 119 -8.12 -3.15 2.30
C GLY A 119 -7.18 -2.23 1.50
N THR A 120 -7.64 -1.01 1.25
CA THR A 120 -6.85 0.02 0.56
C THR A 120 -6.57 1.22 1.47
N LYS A 121 -5.44 1.91 1.24
CA LYS A 121 -5.13 3.16 1.96
C LYS A 121 -6.15 4.27 1.65
N MET A 122 -6.74 4.21 0.46
CA MET A 122 -7.54 5.29 -0.11
C MET A 122 -9.04 5.21 0.15
N LYS A 123 -9.49 4.19 0.89
CA LYS A 123 -10.92 3.92 1.11
C LYS A 123 -11.73 3.73 -0.20
N THR A 124 -11.04 3.45 -1.30
CA THR A 124 -11.61 3.14 -2.61
C THR A 124 -11.12 1.76 -3.05
N GLN A 125 -11.93 1.04 -3.82
CA GLN A 125 -11.52 -0.25 -4.37
C GLN A 125 -10.28 -0.06 -5.26
N HIS A 126 -9.30 -0.96 -5.15
CA HIS A 126 -8.11 -0.95 -5.99
C HIS A 126 -8.09 -2.21 -6.84
N ILE A 127 -8.28 -2.05 -8.14
CA ILE A 127 -8.29 -3.15 -9.11
C ILE A 127 -6.91 -3.21 -9.73
N VAL A 128 -6.17 -4.31 -9.61
CA VAL A 128 -4.82 -4.51 -10.15
C VAL A 128 -4.89 -5.49 -11.32
N PRO A 129 -4.57 -5.07 -12.56
CA PRO A 129 -4.45 -6.00 -13.68
C PRO A 129 -3.30 -6.99 -13.46
N LEU A 130 -3.52 -8.25 -13.83
CA LEU A 130 -2.56 -9.33 -13.68
C LEU A 130 -1.93 -9.65 -15.03
N SER A 131 -0.61 -9.52 -15.13
CA SER A 131 0.16 -9.96 -16.30
C SER A 131 0.17 -11.49 -16.41
N ASP A 132 0.52 -12.00 -17.58
CA ASP A 132 0.60 -13.45 -17.82
C ASP A 132 1.63 -14.13 -16.91
N GLN A 133 2.77 -13.47 -16.65
CA GLN A 133 3.80 -13.91 -15.71
C GLN A 133 3.25 -13.99 -14.28
N ALA A 134 2.48 -12.98 -13.86
CA ALA A 134 1.87 -12.99 -12.54
C ALA A 134 0.83 -14.10 -12.40
N MET A 135 0.01 -14.33 -13.43
CA MET A 135 -0.96 -15.42 -13.48
C MET A 135 -0.28 -16.79 -13.38
N ALA A 136 0.85 -16.99 -14.05
CA ALA A 136 1.63 -18.23 -13.96
C ALA A 136 2.12 -18.50 -12.53
N ILE A 137 2.67 -17.46 -11.87
CA ILE A 137 3.15 -17.58 -10.48
C ILE A 137 1.98 -17.76 -9.50
N LEU A 138 0.84 -17.10 -9.73
CA LEU A 138 -0.36 -17.29 -8.92
C LEU A 138 -0.86 -18.73 -9.00
N LYS A 139 -0.91 -19.35 -10.18
CA LYS A 139 -1.27 -20.77 -10.33
C LYS A 139 -0.32 -21.70 -9.56
N GLN A 140 0.98 -21.42 -9.61
CA GLN A 140 1.96 -22.17 -8.82
C GLN A 140 1.78 -21.96 -7.31
N THR A 141 1.35 -20.76 -6.91
CA THR A 141 1.08 -20.43 -5.50
C THR A 141 -0.20 -21.11 -5.03
N GLU A 142 -1.24 -21.19 -5.87
CA GLU A 142 -2.51 -21.86 -5.59
C GLU A 142 -2.31 -23.35 -5.32
N ALA A 143 -1.39 -24.01 -6.03
CA ALA A 143 -1.04 -25.40 -5.74
C ALA A 143 -0.47 -25.61 -4.31
N LEU A 144 0.05 -24.55 -3.67
CA LEU A 144 0.63 -24.61 -2.32
C LEU A 144 -0.32 -24.14 -1.23
N SER A 145 -1.13 -23.11 -1.50
CA SER A 145 -1.98 -22.44 -0.49
C SER A 145 -3.44 -22.22 -0.93
N GLY A 146 -3.87 -22.76 -2.07
CA GLY A 146 -5.22 -22.58 -2.62
C GLY A 146 -6.35 -23.15 -1.77
N HIS A 147 -6.03 -24.08 -0.87
CA HIS A 147 -6.98 -24.63 0.10
C HIS A 147 -7.16 -23.74 1.34
N LEU A 148 -6.39 -22.65 1.47
CA LEU A 148 -6.43 -21.70 2.58
C LEU A 148 -7.15 -20.41 2.15
N ALA A 149 -7.48 -19.54 3.10
CA ALA A 149 -8.09 -18.25 2.78
C ALA A 149 -7.10 -17.25 2.15
N PHE A 150 -5.85 -17.24 2.62
CA PHE A 150 -4.82 -16.29 2.20
C PHE A 150 -3.97 -16.86 1.07
N ILE A 151 -3.61 -15.99 0.11
CA ILE A 151 -2.61 -16.32 -0.92
C ILE A 151 -1.26 -16.60 -0.24
N PHE A 152 -0.91 -15.76 0.74
CA PHE A 152 0.32 -15.86 1.52
C PHE A 152 0.03 -16.10 3.01
N PRO A 153 -0.22 -17.36 3.43
CA PRO A 153 -0.42 -17.69 4.83
C PRO A 153 0.85 -17.50 5.67
N GLY A 154 0.66 -17.31 6.98
CA GLY A 154 1.71 -17.35 7.97
C GLY A 154 2.42 -18.71 8.00
N GLU A 155 3.67 -18.70 8.44
CA GLU A 155 4.47 -19.94 8.53
C GLU A 155 4.06 -20.80 9.73
N TYR A 156 3.84 -20.16 10.88
CA TYR A 156 3.47 -20.84 12.13
C TYR A 156 1.96 -21.00 12.30
N ASP A 157 1.18 -20.11 11.68
CA ASP A 157 -0.27 -20.04 11.82
C ASP A 157 -0.85 -19.69 10.44
N GLN A 158 -1.55 -20.67 9.85
CA GLN A 158 -2.08 -20.58 8.49
C GLN A 158 -3.42 -19.82 8.43
N ASP A 159 -4.07 -19.62 9.58
CA ASP A 159 -5.24 -18.75 9.71
C ASP A 159 -4.85 -17.27 9.77
N LYS A 160 -3.54 -16.98 9.85
CA LYS A 160 -2.97 -15.64 9.77
C LYS A 160 -2.22 -15.43 8.46
N CYS A 161 -2.06 -14.16 8.10
CA CYS A 161 -1.28 -13.75 6.95
C CYS A 161 0.24 -13.80 7.19
N MET A 162 1.01 -13.82 6.10
CA MET A 162 2.46 -13.63 6.10
C MET A 162 2.90 -12.35 6.86
N SER A 163 4.02 -12.43 7.58
CA SER A 163 4.61 -11.29 8.31
C SER A 163 5.06 -10.16 7.37
N ASP A 164 4.97 -8.90 7.83
CA ASP A 164 5.37 -7.70 7.06
C ASP A 164 6.85 -7.72 6.71
N ASN A 165 7.65 -8.32 7.61
CA ASN A 165 9.09 -8.41 7.46
C ASN A 165 9.55 -9.56 6.57
N THR A 166 8.67 -10.46 6.11
CA THR A 166 9.09 -11.67 5.37
C THR A 166 9.86 -11.32 4.09
N ILE A 167 9.35 -10.38 3.29
CA ILE A 167 9.99 -9.92 2.04
C ILE A 167 11.35 -9.26 2.35
N ASN A 168 11.40 -8.35 3.34
CA ASN A 168 12.64 -7.69 3.73
C ASN A 168 13.68 -8.66 4.31
N LYS A 169 13.24 -9.68 5.06
CA LYS A 169 14.14 -10.74 5.54
C LYS A 169 14.71 -11.54 4.38
N ALA A 170 13.90 -11.88 3.39
CA ALA A 170 14.37 -12.57 2.19
C ALA A 170 15.39 -11.73 1.40
N LEU A 171 15.15 -10.42 1.25
CA LEU A 171 16.13 -9.49 0.64
C LEU A 171 17.47 -9.48 1.40
N ARG A 172 17.44 -9.48 2.73
CA ARG A 172 18.67 -9.57 3.56
C ARG A 172 19.41 -10.89 3.37
N VAL A 173 18.68 -12.00 3.28
CA VAL A 173 19.28 -13.33 3.00
C VAL A 173 19.93 -13.36 1.62
N MET A 174 19.36 -12.64 0.65
CA MET A 174 19.97 -12.44 -0.68
C MET A 174 21.17 -11.48 -0.65
N GLY A 175 21.56 -10.94 0.51
CA GLY A 175 22.73 -10.09 0.70
C GLY A 175 22.49 -8.59 0.51
N TYR A 176 21.24 -8.14 0.48
CA TYR A 176 20.91 -6.71 0.37
C TYR A 176 20.75 -6.01 1.72
N ASP A 177 21.23 -4.77 1.82
CA ASP A 177 20.88 -3.88 2.94
C ASP A 177 19.51 -3.22 2.71
N THR A 178 18.51 -3.69 3.44
CA THR A 178 17.13 -3.16 3.34
C THR A 178 16.94 -1.71 3.79
N ARG A 179 17.94 -1.09 4.41
CA ARG A 179 17.88 0.32 4.82
C ARG A 179 18.56 1.25 3.81
N LYS A 180 19.44 0.72 2.96
CA LYS A 180 20.29 1.52 2.06
C LYS A 180 20.11 1.18 0.59
N GLU A 181 19.92 -0.10 0.27
CA GLU A 181 19.93 -0.58 -1.11
C GLU A 181 18.52 -0.84 -1.64
N ILE A 182 17.76 -1.71 -0.98
CA ILE A 182 16.43 -2.08 -1.47
C ILE A 182 15.54 -2.63 -0.37
N CYS A 183 14.31 -2.12 -0.32
CA CYS A 183 13.25 -2.68 0.53
C CYS A 183 12.04 -3.09 -0.31
N SER A 184 11.08 -3.76 0.30
CA SER A 184 9.80 -4.11 -0.35
C SER A 184 9.09 -2.90 -0.99
N HIS A 185 9.20 -1.71 -0.38
CA HIS A 185 8.69 -0.46 -0.97
C HIS A 185 9.51 0.04 -2.16
N GLY A 186 10.81 -0.29 -2.21
CA GLY A 186 11.71 0.07 -3.30
C GLY A 186 11.26 -0.48 -4.65
N PHE A 187 10.64 -1.67 -4.68
CA PHE A 187 10.08 -2.25 -5.92
C PHE A 187 9.07 -1.31 -6.59
N ARG A 188 8.28 -0.58 -5.80
CA ARG A 188 7.29 0.38 -6.31
C ARG A 188 7.94 1.60 -6.93
N ALA A 189 9.01 2.08 -6.31
CA ALA A 189 9.78 3.19 -6.84
C ALA A 189 10.46 2.79 -8.15
N MET A 190 11.05 1.58 -8.21
CA MET A 190 11.68 1.04 -9.42
C MET A 190 10.66 0.95 -10.58
N ALA A 191 9.49 0.36 -10.34
CA ALA A 191 8.44 0.26 -11.35
C ALA A 191 7.98 1.66 -11.83
N CYS A 192 7.73 2.59 -10.89
CA CYS A 192 7.33 3.95 -11.24
C CYS A 192 8.38 4.68 -12.09
N SER A 193 9.67 4.55 -11.75
CA SER A 193 10.77 5.14 -12.52
C SER A 193 10.83 4.54 -13.93
N ALA A 194 10.79 3.21 -14.05
CA ALA A 194 10.84 2.54 -15.35
C ALA A 194 9.64 2.91 -16.24
N LEU A 195 8.43 2.90 -15.68
CA LEU A 195 7.22 3.28 -16.41
C LEU A 195 7.28 4.74 -16.87
N SER A 196 7.77 5.64 -16.03
CA SER A 196 7.92 7.07 -16.37
C SER A 196 8.98 7.28 -17.46
N GLU A 197 10.14 6.63 -17.35
CA GLU A 197 11.24 6.75 -18.31
C GLU A 197 10.92 6.11 -19.67
N SER A 198 10.00 5.14 -19.71
CA SER A 198 9.54 4.55 -20.98
C SER A 198 8.84 5.57 -21.89
N GLY A 199 8.22 6.61 -21.30
CA GLY A 199 7.46 7.62 -22.03
C GLY A 199 6.23 7.08 -22.78
N GLN A 200 5.72 5.90 -22.40
CA GLN A 200 4.59 5.25 -23.08
C GLN A 200 3.24 5.46 -22.39
N TRP A 201 3.24 5.77 -21.10
CA TRP A 201 2.05 5.73 -20.25
C TRP A 201 1.70 7.11 -19.72
N SER A 202 0.41 7.38 -19.58
CA SER A 202 -0.11 8.56 -18.89
C SER A 202 0.30 8.52 -17.42
N LYS A 203 0.64 9.70 -16.89
CA LYS A 203 1.00 9.84 -15.48
C LYS A 203 -0.17 9.44 -14.58
N GLU A 204 -1.39 9.76 -15.01
CA GLU A 204 -2.64 9.43 -14.35
C GLU A 204 -2.83 7.91 -14.21
N ALA A 205 -2.53 7.12 -15.26
CA ALA A 205 -2.62 5.66 -15.19
C ALA A 205 -1.59 5.06 -14.22
N ILE A 206 -0.34 5.57 -14.22
CA ILE A 206 0.71 5.13 -13.29
C ILE A 206 0.29 5.44 -11.84
N GLU A 207 -0.16 6.67 -11.56
CA GLU A 207 -0.58 7.08 -10.22
C GLU A 207 -1.79 6.28 -9.71
N LYS A 208 -2.77 6.01 -10.61
CA LYS A 208 -3.94 5.18 -10.31
C LYS A 208 -3.53 3.75 -9.96
N GLN A 209 -2.62 3.13 -10.72
CA GLN A 209 -2.08 1.80 -10.44
C GLN A 209 -1.31 1.73 -9.12
N MET A 210 -0.64 2.82 -8.74
CA MET A 210 0.01 2.91 -7.44
C MET A 210 -1.00 3.12 -6.29
N SER A 211 -2.30 3.23 -6.56
CA SER A 211 -3.31 3.58 -5.56
C SER A 211 -2.90 4.85 -4.79
N HIS A 212 -2.33 5.83 -5.50
CA HIS A 212 -2.01 7.14 -4.95
C HIS A 212 -3.26 8.04 -5.01
N GLN A 213 -3.42 8.91 -4.00
CA GLN A 213 -4.43 9.96 -4.06
C GLN A 213 -3.95 11.05 -4.99
N GLU A 214 -4.78 11.41 -5.97
CA GLU A 214 -4.63 12.67 -6.69
C GLU A 214 -4.63 13.81 -5.67
N ARG A 215 -3.50 14.51 -5.54
CA ARG A 215 -3.33 15.58 -4.55
C ARG A 215 -4.04 16.87 -4.98
N ASN A 216 -4.37 17.00 -6.26
CA ASN A 216 -5.03 18.18 -6.80
C ASN A 216 -6.56 18.01 -6.75
N SER A 217 -7.20 18.67 -5.78
CA SER A 217 -8.64 18.59 -5.52
C SER A 217 -9.53 18.95 -6.72
N VAL A 218 -9.04 19.83 -7.61
CA VAL A 218 -9.77 20.23 -8.82
C VAL A 218 -9.71 19.14 -9.90
N ARG A 219 -8.56 18.47 -10.07
CA ARG A 219 -8.41 17.35 -11.02
C ARG A 219 -9.07 16.06 -10.52
N ALA A 220 -9.03 15.82 -9.22
CA ALA A 220 -9.65 14.66 -8.58
C ALA A 220 -11.16 14.55 -8.88
N ALA A 221 -11.86 15.68 -9.03
CA ALA A 221 -13.30 15.70 -9.34
C ALA A 221 -13.65 15.23 -10.77
N TYR A 222 -12.76 15.46 -11.75
CA TYR A 222 -12.98 15.06 -13.15
C TYR A 222 -12.42 13.67 -13.47
N ILE A 223 -11.32 13.28 -12.83
CA ILE A 223 -10.58 12.03 -13.10
C ILE A 223 -11.20 10.81 -12.39
N HIS A 224 -12.04 11.01 -11.36
CA HIS A 224 -12.56 9.92 -10.52
C HIS A 224 -13.39 8.86 -11.27
N LYS A 225 -13.78 9.11 -12.54
CA LYS A 225 -14.53 8.17 -13.39
C LYS A 225 -13.67 7.37 -14.37
N ALA A 226 -12.46 7.85 -14.72
CA ALA A 226 -11.60 7.16 -15.67
C ALA A 226 -10.71 6.16 -14.93
N GLU A 227 -10.96 4.87 -15.12
CA GLU A 227 -10.17 3.78 -14.52
C GLU A 227 -8.91 3.44 -15.33
N TYR A 228 -8.77 4.00 -16.54
CA TYR A 228 -7.67 3.77 -17.49
C TYR A 228 -7.36 2.27 -17.66
N MET A 229 -8.39 1.42 -17.64
CA MET A 229 -8.20 -0.02 -17.45
C MET A 229 -7.40 -0.66 -18.60
N GLU A 230 -7.71 -0.33 -19.85
CA GLU A 230 -6.99 -0.85 -21.02
C GLU A 230 -5.52 -0.45 -21.00
N GLU A 231 -5.23 0.83 -20.71
CA GLU A 231 -3.87 1.34 -20.58
C GLU A 231 -3.13 0.64 -19.43
N ARG A 232 -3.79 0.45 -18.29
CA ARG A 232 -3.19 -0.23 -17.13
C ARG A 232 -2.95 -1.72 -17.37
N ILE A 233 -3.82 -2.41 -18.11
CA ILE A 233 -3.60 -3.79 -18.52
C ILE A 233 -2.34 -3.89 -19.37
N ALA A 234 -2.23 -3.04 -20.41
CA ALA A 234 -1.05 -2.99 -21.28
C ALA A 234 0.21 -2.62 -20.48
N MET A 235 0.11 -1.67 -19.55
CA MET A 235 1.20 -1.20 -18.70
C MET A 235 1.72 -2.31 -17.76
N MET A 236 0.82 -3.06 -17.13
CA MET A 236 1.19 -4.17 -16.24
C MET A 236 1.86 -5.31 -17.00
N GLN A 237 1.37 -5.62 -18.21
CA GLN A 237 2.00 -6.60 -19.08
C GLN A 237 3.38 -6.12 -19.53
N TRP A 238 3.49 -4.87 -19.96
CA TRP A 238 4.75 -4.25 -20.36
C TRP A 238 5.82 -4.31 -19.26
N TRP A 239 5.44 -3.98 -18.02
CA TRP A 239 6.35 -4.06 -16.89
C TRP A 239 6.87 -5.48 -16.67
N ALA A 240 5.99 -6.48 -16.78
CA ALA A 240 6.38 -7.87 -16.66
C ALA A 240 7.34 -8.31 -17.78
N ASP A 241 7.06 -7.92 -19.03
CA ASP A 241 7.93 -8.23 -20.17
C ASP A 241 9.29 -7.50 -20.06
N TYR A 242 9.29 -6.28 -19.54
CA TYR A 242 10.50 -5.52 -19.26
C TYR A 242 11.38 -6.22 -18.21
N LEU A 243 10.79 -6.74 -17.13
CA LEU A 243 11.51 -7.54 -16.14
C LEU A 243 12.11 -8.79 -16.78
N ASP A 244 11.33 -9.55 -17.53
CA ASP A 244 11.80 -10.77 -18.20
C ASP A 244 12.98 -10.45 -19.13
N LYS A 245 12.88 -9.37 -19.91
CA LYS A 245 13.96 -8.93 -20.81
C LYS A 245 15.24 -8.54 -20.07
N ASN A 246 15.11 -8.02 -18.85
CA ASN A 246 16.23 -7.62 -18.00
C ASN A 246 16.82 -8.77 -17.16
N THR A 247 16.39 -10.03 -17.36
CA THR A 247 16.93 -11.17 -16.60
C THR A 247 18.41 -11.44 -16.95
N GLU A 248 18.79 -11.33 -18.22
CA GLU A 248 20.14 -11.64 -18.69
C GLU A 248 21.04 -10.40 -18.74
N ARG A 249 20.53 -9.31 -19.31
CA ARG A 249 21.26 -8.07 -19.53
C ARG A 249 20.36 -6.87 -19.34
N TYR A 250 20.91 -5.84 -18.71
CA TYR A 250 20.21 -4.58 -18.54
C TYR A 250 19.89 -3.91 -19.88
N VAL A 251 18.63 -3.50 -20.04
CA VAL A 251 18.11 -2.66 -21.12
C VAL A 251 17.36 -1.50 -20.48
N SER A 252 17.62 -0.27 -20.93
CA SER A 252 16.93 0.88 -20.35
C SER A 252 15.43 0.87 -20.71
N PRO A 253 14.56 1.46 -19.86
CA PRO A 253 13.13 1.54 -20.14
C PRO A 253 12.81 2.18 -21.51
N TYR A 254 13.55 3.23 -21.86
CA TYR A 254 13.41 3.95 -23.13
C TYR A 254 13.77 3.07 -24.34
N GLN A 255 14.87 2.30 -24.25
CA GLN A 255 15.28 1.40 -25.32
C GLN A 255 14.27 0.27 -25.53
N PHE A 256 13.79 -0.32 -24.44
CA PHE A 256 12.80 -1.40 -24.51
C PHE A 256 11.47 -0.92 -25.12
N ALA A 257 11.02 0.28 -24.75
CA ALA A 257 9.86 0.93 -25.35
C ALA A 257 10.03 1.15 -26.87
N GLY A 258 11.23 1.54 -27.31
CA GLY A 258 11.55 1.69 -28.73
C GLY A 258 11.41 0.39 -29.51
N TYR A 259 11.96 -0.72 -29.00
CA TYR A 259 11.90 -2.02 -29.69
C TYR A 259 10.48 -2.53 -29.94
N GLN A 260 9.55 -2.30 -29.01
CA GLN A 260 8.18 -2.75 -29.18
C GLN A 260 7.42 -1.95 -30.24
N ARG A 261 7.74 -0.66 -30.41
CA ARG A 261 7.16 0.17 -31.48
C ARG A 261 7.64 -0.25 -32.86
N GLU A 262 8.87 -0.74 -32.97
CA GLU A 262 9.43 -1.24 -34.24
C GLU A 262 8.92 -2.65 -34.59
N ALA A 263 8.46 -3.41 -33.61
CA ALA A 263 7.96 -4.78 -33.77
C ALA A 263 6.44 -4.88 -34.03
N SER A 264 5.70 -3.77 -33.92
CA SER A 264 4.24 -3.67 -34.11
C SER A 264 3.89 -3.06 -35.46
#